data_AF-A0A2H3JKE4-F1
#
_entry.id   AF-A0A2H3JKE4-F1
#
_cell.length_a   1.000
_cell.length_b   1.000
_cell.length_c   1.000
_cell.angle_alpha   90.00
_cell.angle_beta   90.00
_cell.angle_gamma   90.00
#
_symmetry.space_group_name_H-M   'P 1'
#
loop_
_entity.id
_entity.type
_entity.pdbx_description
1 polymer ?
#
loop_
_entity_poly.entity_id
_entity_poly.type
_entity_poly.pdbx_seq_one_letter_code
_entity_poly.pdbx_strand_id
1 'polypeptide(L)'
;MSRFAQTLMRTTQHLRGQTAKALRMQGADEPFRAPQTLLTFSSREDLQNYAIGCDTDIGGLSTAHLDLVEPTEKDNEQTRPYVKFWGEMRLGARKELEGKIRSGYAGFRSKRRRMLIGEITDDVSMHRFLALRLRAAGHPRTRNSYYVNIQTDGPVETDLWQHRLYFRREDGGWEDIYIPFDEFVLTNTGEVSQQQMTMFRERLRTIGISILGGNSGVEGPYELGIDSIRAVNEEDVPSDHARRERTVRRDAVGETRGMSIKCRAEKI
;
A
#
# COMPACT_ATOMS: atom_id res chain seq x y z
N MET A 1 -26.64 -8.54 1.69
CA MET A 1 -26.78 -8.93 3.12
C MET A 1 -26.73 -7.69 4.00
N SER A 2 -27.44 -7.66 5.13
CA SER A 2 -27.41 -6.53 6.09
C SER A 2 -26.01 -6.38 6.72
N ARG A 3 -25.54 -5.13 6.92
CA ARG A 3 -24.24 -4.81 7.58
C ARG A 3 -24.12 -5.46 8.96
N PHE A 4 -25.24 -5.61 9.66
CA PHE A 4 -25.29 -6.24 10.97
C PHE A 4 -24.95 -7.74 10.90
N ALA A 5 -25.55 -8.47 9.95
CA ALA A 5 -25.29 -9.89 9.75
C ALA A 5 -23.83 -10.17 9.38
N GLN A 6 -23.23 -9.32 8.53
CA GLN A 6 -21.81 -9.41 8.17
C GLN A 6 -20.88 -9.20 9.37
N THR A 7 -21.21 -8.25 10.25
CA THR A 7 -20.44 -7.95 11.46
C THR A 7 -20.51 -9.10 12.47
N LEU A 8 -21.69 -9.70 12.62
CA LEU A 8 -21.91 -10.88 13.49
C LEU A 8 -21.15 -12.11 12.99
N MET A 9 -21.17 -12.35 11.67
CA MET A 9 -20.45 -13.46 11.06
C MET A 9 -18.93 -13.31 11.22
N ARG A 10 -18.38 -12.10 11.05
CA ARG A 10 -16.96 -11.83 11.30
C ARG A 10 -16.58 -12.03 12.77
N THR A 11 -17.42 -11.57 13.69
CA THR A 11 -17.20 -11.75 15.14
C THR A 11 -17.17 -13.22 15.51
N THR A 12 -18.11 -14.04 15.01
CA THR A 12 -18.16 -15.48 15.30
C THR A 12 -16.99 -16.24 14.68
N GLN A 13 -16.57 -15.89 13.46
CA GLN A 13 -15.37 -16.46 12.83
C GLN A 13 -14.10 -16.11 13.61
N HIS A 14 -13.95 -14.86 14.06
CA HIS A 14 -12.79 -14.42 14.83
C HIS A 14 -12.72 -15.12 16.19
N LEU A 15 -13.84 -15.21 16.91
CA LEU A 15 -13.91 -15.95 18.18
C LEU A 15 -13.57 -17.42 18.01
N ARG A 16 -14.09 -18.10 16.97
CA ARG A 16 -13.71 -19.48 16.64
C ARG A 16 -12.23 -19.63 16.32
N GLY A 17 -11.65 -18.68 15.60
CA GLY A 17 -10.22 -18.66 15.28
C GLY A 17 -9.36 -18.49 16.53
N GLN A 18 -9.73 -17.56 17.42
CA GLN A 18 -9.00 -17.34 18.67
C GLN A 18 -9.16 -18.51 19.64
N THR A 19 -10.34 -19.10 19.79
CA THR A 19 -10.52 -20.29 20.62
C THR A 19 -9.77 -21.50 20.07
N ALA A 20 -9.72 -21.68 18.74
CA ALA A 20 -8.91 -22.73 18.14
C ALA A 20 -7.40 -22.51 18.38
N LYS A 21 -6.91 -21.27 18.32
CA LYS A 21 -5.51 -20.93 18.65
C LYS A 21 -5.19 -21.18 20.13
N ALA A 22 -6.08 -20.78 21.04
CA ALA A 22 -5.93 -20.98 22.48
C ALA A 22 -5.97 -22.47 22.86
N LEU A 23 -6.90 -23.25 22.29
CA LEU A 23 -7.00 -24.70 22.49
C LEU A 23 -5.78 -25.45 21.97
N ARG A 24 -5.10 -24.94 20.94
CA ARG A 24 -3.86 -25.50 20.40
C ARG A 24 -2.60 -25.08 21.18
N MET A 25 -2.73 -24.30 22.25
CA MET A 25 -1.60 -23.78 23.03
C MET A 25 -0.52 -23.10 22.16
N GLN A 26 -0.91 -22.45 21.05
CA GLN A 26 0.00 -21.74 20.12
C GLN A 26 0.55 -20.42 20.70
N GLY A 27 0.60 -20.29 22.03
CA GLY A 27 1.18 -19.14 22.73
C GLY A 27 2.69 -19.28 22.97
N ALA A 28 3.28 -20.44 22.67
CA ALA A 28 4.70 -20.75 22.82
C ALA A 28 5.41 -21.05 21.48
N ASP A 29 4.72 -20.88 20.35
CA ASP A 29 5.30 -21.08 19.02
C ASP A 29 6.27 -19.93 18.69
N GLU A 30 7.31 -20.22 17.90
CA GLU A 30 8.18 -19.19 17.33
C GLU A 30 7.34 -18.09 16.66
N PRO A 31 7.74 -16.81 16.76
CA PRO A 31 6.99 -15.71 16.17
C PRO A 31 6.72 -16.01 14.68
N PHE A 32 5.47 -15.83 14.25
CA PHE A 32 5.03 -16.13 12.88
C PHE A 32 5.78 -15.23 11.88
N ARG A 33 6.87 -15.75 11.33
CA ARG A 33 7.76 -15.06 10.37
C ARG A 33 7.49 -15.42 8.92
N ALA A 34 6.63 -16.40 8.67
CA ALA A 34 6.25 -16.80 7.32
C ALA A 34 5.54 -15.64 6.58
N PRO A 35 5.64 -15.57 5.24
CA PRO A 35 4.93 -14.58 4.44
C PRO A 35 3.44 -14.48 4.79
N GLN A 36 3.01 -13.29 5.20
CA GLN A 36 1.62 -13.02 5.52
C GLN A 36 0.96 -12.28 4.35
N THR A 37 -0.08 -12.88 3.78
CA THR A 37 -0.85 -12.20 2.73
C THR A 37 -1.82 -11.19 3.35
N LEU A 38 -1.68 -9.92 2.95
CA LEU A 38 -2.48 -8.82 3.48
C LEU A 38 -3.67 -8.53 2.57
N LEU A 39 -3.44 -8.51 1.25
CA LEU A 39 -4.49 -8.37 0.24
C LEU A 39 -4.41 -9.51 -0.77
N THR A 40 -5.56 -10.14 -1.00
CA THR A 40 -5.79 -11.08 -2.11
C THR A 40 -6.97 -10.64 -2.94
N PHE A 41 -6.97 -11.06 -4.20
CA PHE A 41 -8.06 -10.83 -5.13
C PHE A 41 -8.44 -12.16 -5.77
N SER A 42 -9.17 -12.99 -5.02
CA SER A 42 -9.48 -14.36 -5.44
C SER A 42 -10.83 -14.43 -6.17
N SER A 43 -11.71 -13.45 -5.95
CA SER A 43 -13.05 -13.43 -6.50
C SER A 43 -13.57 -12.02 -6.71
N ARG A 44 -14.62 -11.89 -7.54
CA ARG A 44 -15.32 -10.63 -7.74
C ARG A 44 -16.02 -10.13 -6.47
N GLU A 45 -16.38 -11.05 -5.57
CA GLU A 45 -16.97 -10.71 -4.27
C GLU A 45 -15.93 -10.02 -3.36
N ASP A 46 -14.64 -10.38 -3.47
CA ASP A 46 -13.58 -9.76 -2.69
C ASP A 46 -13.46 -8.25 -2.97
N LEU A 47 -13.82 -7.80 -4.17
CA LEU A 47 -13.85 -6.37 -4.52
C LEU A 47 -14.76 -5.55 -3.59
N GLN A 48 -15.78 -6.18 -3.01
CA GLN A 48 -16.66 -5.52 -2.03
C GLN A 48 -15.94 -5.15 -0.74
N ASN A 49 -14.80 -5.78 -0.44
CA ASN A 49 -13.95 -5.44 0.70
C ASN A 49 -13.05 -4.23 0.43
N TYR A 50 -13.11 -3.62 -0.74
CA TYR A 50 -12.33 -2.45 -1.09
C TYR A 50 -13.23 -1.22 -1.28
N ALA A 51 -12.71 -0.06 -0.91
CA ALA A 51 -13.30 1.24 -1.18
C ALA A 51 -12.45 1.95 -2.23
N ILE A 52 -13.11 2.49 -3.25
CA ILE A 52 -12.49 3.23 -4.36
C ILE A 52 -12.92 4.68 -4.22
N GLY A 53 -12.01 5.62 -4.48
CA GLY A 53 -12.29 7.05 -4.44
C GLY A 53 -11.39 7.82 -5.40
N CYS A 54 -11.85 8.97 -5.83
CA CYS A 54 -11.10 9.94 -6.62
C CYS A 54 -11.64 11.33 -6.33
N ASP A 55 -10.93 12.34 -6.83
CA ASP A 55 -11.24 13.77 -6.64
C ASP A 55 -12.64 14.22 -7.09
N THR A 56 -13.41 13.37 -7.79
CA THR A 56 -14.80 13.66 -8.17
C THR A 56 -15.67 14.01 -6.96
N ASP A 57 -15.37 13.47 -5.77
CA ASP A 57 -16.08 13.75 -4.52
C ASP A 57 -15.94 15.21 -4.05
N ILE A 58 -14.82 15.84 -4.36
CA ILE A 58 -14.55 17.26 -4.10
C ILE A 58 -14.76 18.16 -5.32
N GLY A 59 -15.25 17.61 -6.43
CA GLY A 59 -15.53 18.34 -7.67
C GLY A 59 -14.43 18.32 -8.73
N GLY A 60 -13.46 17.41 -8.60
CA GLY A 60 -12.51 17.05 -9.65
C GLY A 60 -13.15 16.28 -10.82
N LEU A 61 -12.31 15.93 -11.79
CA LEU A 61 -12.73 15.29 -13.05
C LEU A 61 -12.05 13.93 -13.30
N SER A 62 -11.31 13.40 -12.32
CA SER A 62 -10.65 12.11 -12.44
C SER A 62 -11.65 10.96 -12.34
N THR A 63 -11.31 9.80 -12.92
CA THR A 63 -12.09 8.57 -12.78
C THR A 63 -11.30 7.48 -12.08
N ALA A 64 -11.99 6.53 -11.45
CA ALA A 64 -11.35 5.41 -10.76
C ALA A 64 -12.20 4.15 -10.84
N HIS A 65 -11.57 3.06 -11.28
CA HIS A 65 -12.17 1.75 -11.44
C HIS A 65 -11.28 0.66 -10.85
N LEU A 66 -11.90 -0.40 -10.33
CA LEU A 66 -11.20 -1.55 -9.77
C LEU A 66 -11.91 -2.82 -10.25
N ASP A 67 -11.27 -3.56 -11.14
CA ASP A 67 -11.86 -4.74 -11.77
C ASP A 67 -10.99 -5.98 -11.52
N LEU A 68 -11.65 -7.12 -11.33
CA LEU A 68 -10.97 -8.41 -11.34
C LEU A 68 -10.74 -8.84 -12.80
N VAL A 69 -9.50 -9.21 -13.11
CA VAL A 69 -9.10 -9.73 -14.41
C VAL A 69 -8.69 -11.19 -14.23
N GLU A 70 -9.37 -12.06 -14.97
CA GLU A 70 -9.02 -13.48 -15.06
C GLU A 70 -7.81 -13.64 -16.01
N PRO A 71 -6.86 -14.53 -15.70
CA PRO A 71 -5.72 -14.79 -16.58
C PRO A 71 -6.21 -15.36 -17.91
N THR A 72 -5.72 -14.83 -19.01
CA THR A 72 -6.02 -15.34 -20.36
C THR A 72 -4.88 -16.23 -20.85
N GLU A 73 -5.13 -17.11 -21.83
CA GLU A 73 -4.07 -17.96 -22.44
C GLU A 73 -2.91 -17.16 -23.05
N LYS A 74 -3.08 -15.84 -23.25
CA LYS A 74 -2.04 -14.92 -23.73
C LYS A 74 -1.16 -14.34 -22.62
N ASP A 75 -1.56 -14.46 -21.36
CA ASP A 75 -0.82 -13.96 -20.20
C ASP A 75 0.17 -15.02 -19.70
N ASN A 76 1.29 -15.19 -20.42
CA ASN A 76 2.32 -16.18 -20.05
C ASN A 76 2.93 -15.95 -18.63
N GLU A 77 2.87 -14.71 -18.13
CA GLU A 77 3.43 -14.34 -16.81
C GLU A 77 2.42 -14.44 -15.65
N GLN A 78 1.12 -14.58 -15.92
CA GLN A 78 0.07 -14.49 -14.90
C GLN A 78 -0.88 -15.70 -14.96
N THR A 79 -0.83 -16.55 -13.94
CA THR A 79 -1.63 -17.79 -13.86
C THR A 79 -2.81 -17.68 -12.89
N ARG A 80 -2.95 -16.55 -12.19
CA ARG A 80 -3.98 -16.31 -11.18
C ARG A 80 -4.75 -15.03 -11.50
N PRO A 81 -6.00 -14.90 -11.03
CA PRO A 81 -6.72 -13.64 -11.11
C PRO A 81 -5.94 -12.52 -10.43
N TYR A 82 -5.99 -11.32 -11.01
CA TYR A 82 -5.40 -10.12 -10.45
C TYR A 82 -6.40 -8.97 -10.54
N VAL A 83 -6.13 -7.89 -9.81
CA VAL A 83 -6.96 -6.69 -9.87
C VAL A 83 -6.32 -5.62 -10.72
N LYS A 84 -7.13 -5.01 -11.56
CA LYS A 84 -6.77 -3.87 -12.39
C LYS A 84 -7.36 -2.61 -11.78
N PHE A 85 -6.50 -1.74 -11.28
CA PHE A 85 -6.84 -0.38 -10.88
C PHE A 85 -6.54 0.58 -12.02
N TRP A 86 -7.58 1.21 -12.58
CA TRP A 86 -7.45 2.02 -13.79
C TRP A 86 -8.41 3.20 -13.81
N GLY A 87 -8.13 4.17 -14.67
CA GLY A 87 -8.92 5.38 -14.82
C GLY A 87 -8.20 6.46 -15.61
N GLU A 88 -8.78 7.66 -15.61
CA GLU A 88 -8.23 8.86 -16.24
C GLU A 88 -7.90 9.88 -15.15
N MET A 89 -6.63 10.28 -15.06
CA MET A 89 -6.18 11.32 -14.14
C MET A 89 -6.38 12.70 -14.76
N ARG A 90 -7.13 13.58 -14.09
CA ARG A 90 -7.36 14.97 -14.51
C ARG A 90 -7.11 15.95 -13.38
N LEU A 91 -6.47 17.07 -13.69
CA LEU A 91 -6.20 18.19 -12.76
C LEU A 91 -7.26 19.28 -12.89
N GLY A 92 -8.17 19.15 -13.85
CA GLY A 92 -9.34 20.01 -13.94
C GLY A 92 -10.28 19.82 -12.76
N ALA A 93 -11.04 20.86 -12.47
CA ALA A 93 -12.18 20.84 -11.57
C ALA A 93 -13.43 21.27 -12.34
N ARG A 94 -14.61 21.09 -11.74
CA ARG A 94 -15.82 21.74 -12.25
C ARG A 94 -15.62 23.26 -12.25
N LYS A 95 -16.19 23.94 -13.24
CA LYS A 95 -15.98 25.38 -13.50
C LYS A 95 -16.20 26.25 -12.26
N GLU A 96 -17.12 25.88 -11.38
CA GLU A 96 -17.45 26.65 -10.17
C GLU A 96 -16.37 26.56 -9.07
N LEU A 97 -15.51 25.52 -9.16
CA LEU A 97 -14.51 25.11 -8.18
C LEU A 97 -13.07 25.23 -8.71
N GLU A 98 -12.88 25.67 -9.95
CA GLU A 98 -11.56 25.94 -10.52
C GLU A 98 -10.77 26.92 -9.63
N GLY A 99 -9.52 26.56 -9.32
CA GLY A 99 -8.64 27.33 -8.44
C GLY A 99 -8.99 27.28 -6.94
N LYS A 100 -10.11 26.65 -6.55
CA LYS A 100 -10.55 26.52 -5.15
C LYS A 100 -10.26 25.15 -4.55
N ILE A 101 -10.12 24.14 -5.41
CA ILE A 101 -9.82 22.77 -5.00
C ILE A 101 -8.51 22.30 -5.62
N ARG A 102 -7.88 21.34 -4.96
CA ARG A 102 -6.70 20.63 -5.46
C ARG A 102 -7.13 19.24 -5.92
N SER A 103 -7.53 19.13 -7.18
CA SER A 103 -7.84 17.87 -7.84
C SER A 103 -6.56 17.15 -8.31
N GLY A 104 -6.73 15.97 -8.90
CA GLY A 104 -5.66 15.11 -9.36
C GLY A 104 -5.32 14.00 -8.39
N TYR A 105 -6.32 13.27 -7.87
CA TYR A 105 -6.09 12.03 -7.14
C TYR A 105 -7.13 10.95 -7.44
N ALA A 106 -6.67 9.70 -7.38
CA ALA A 106 -7.52 8.53 -7.38
C ALA A 106 -6.85 7.42 -6.56
N GLY A 107 -7.63 6.53 -5.97
CA GLY A 107 -7.08 5.41 -5.22
C GLY A 107 -8.13 4.42 -4.76
N PHE A 108 -7.63 3.32 -4.21
CA PHE A 108 -8.45 2.35 -3.51
C PHE A 108 -7.76 1.93 -2.21
N ARG A 109 -8.54 1.41 -1.27
CA ARG A 109 -8.03 0.82 -0.03
C ARG A 109 -8.92 -0.33 0.43
N SER A 110 -8.37 -1.25 1.20
CA SER A 110 -9.17 -2.22 1.93
C SER A 110 -10.07 -1.50 2.95
N LYS A 111 -11.28 -2.05 3.13
CA LYS A 111 -12.24 -1.56 4.13
C LYS A 111 -11.83 -2.06 5.51
N ARG A 112 -12.03 -1.19 6.50
CA ARG A 112 -11.92 -1.54 7.92
C ARG A 112 -12.78 -2.77 8.24
N ARG A 113 -12.18 -3.77 8.87
CA ARG A 113 -12.83 -5.04 9.23
C ARG A 113 -13.41 -4.95 10.64
N ARG A 114 -14.46 -4.13 10.80
CA ARG A 114 -15.13 -3.93 12.09
C ARG A 114 -15.86 -5.19 12.58
N MET A 115 -15.81 -5.42 13.89
CA MET A 115 -16.57 -6.44 14.63
C MET A 115 -17.64 -5.75 15.51
N LEU A 116 -18.47 -6.53 16.22
CA LEU A 116 -19.43 -5.96 17.19
C LEU A 116 -18.72 -5.23 18.34
N ILE A 117 -17.54 -5.73 18.71
CA ILE A 117 -16.63 -5.12 19.68
C ILE A 117 -15.24 -5.14 19.04
N GLY A 118 -14.69 -3.96 18.74
CA GLY A 118 -13.35 -3.80 18.16
C GLY A 118 -13.26 -3.93 16.64
N GLU A 119 -12.04 -3.97 16.14
CA GLU A 119 -11.70 -4.02 14.72
C GLU A 119 -10.62 -5.09 14.49
N ILE A 120 -10.74 -5.85 13.39
CA ILE A 120 -9.70 -6.81 12.99
C ILE A 120 -8.57 -6.03 12.31
N THR A 121 -7.40 -6.12 12.91
CA THR A 121 -6.15 -5.56 12.37
C THR A 121 -5.18 -6.70 12.06
N ASP A 122 -4.23 -6.42 11.18
CA ASP A 122 -3.13 -7.34 10.87
C ASP A 122 -1.89 -6.93 11.69
N ASP A 123 -1.26 -7.91 12.32
CA ASP A 123 0.03 -7.75 13.01
C ASP A 123 1.15 -8.15 12.04
N VAL A 124 1.96 -7.19 11.64
CA VAL A 124 3.16 -7.37 10.79
C VAL A 124 4.43 -6.93 11.53
N SER A 125 4.40 -6.87 12.86
CA SER A 125 5.54 -6.48 13.69
C SER A 125 6.76 -7.40 13.48
N MET A 126 6.51 -8.65 13.11
CA MET A 126 7.52 -9.68 12.83
C MET A 126 7.93 -9.74 11.35
N HIS A 127 7.49 -8.77 10.54
CA HIS A 127 7.85 -8.65 9.13
C HIS A 127 8.60 -7.34 8.87
N ARG A 128 9.62 -7.43 8.03
CA ARG A 128 10.47 -6.27 7.70
C ARG A 128 9.97 -5.49 6.49
N PHE A 129 9.39 -6.18 5.52
CA PHE A 129 9.05 -5.61 4.22
C PHE A 129 7.59 -5.78 3.87
N LEU A 130 7.04 -4.78 3.20
CA LEU A 130 5.85 -4.92 2.37
C LEU A 130 6.29 -5.34 0.96
N ALA A 131 5.86 -6.52 0.52
CA ALA A 131 6.07 -7.02 -0.83
C ALA A 131 4.81 -6.81 -1.67
N LEU A 132 4.96 -6.18 -2.84
CA LEU A 132 3.89 -5.93 -3.79
C LEU A 132 4.28 -6.52 -5.14
N ARG A 133 3.40 -7.34 -5.73
CA ARG A 133 3.55 -7.80 -7.11
C ARG A 133 2.64 -6.98 -8.01
N LEU A 134 3.24 -6.10 -8.81
CA LEU A 134 2.53 -5.05 -9.54
C LEU A 134 2.92 -5.03 -11.03
N ARG A 135 2.03 -4.42 -11.83
CA ARG A 135 2.26 -4.18 -13.26
C ARG A 135 1.75 -2.78 -13.64
N ALA A 136 2.65 -1.83 -13.86
CA ALA A 136 2.26 -0.51 -14.38
C ALA A 136 2.13 -0.55 -15.91
N ALA A 137 0.89 -0.41 -16.40
CA ALA A 137 0.52 -0.51 -17.81
C ALA A 137 -0.14 0.77 -18.37
N GLY A 138 -0.26 1.83 -17.55
CA GLY A 138 -0.79 3.12 -17.98
C GLY A 138 0.18 3.94 -18.85
N HIS A 139 -0.19 5.20 -19.11
CA HIS A 139 0.67 6.13 -19.84
C HIS A 139 2.04 6.29 -19.14
N PRO A 140 3.18 6.39 -19.85
CA PRO A 140 4.50 6.51 -19.20
C PRO A 140 4.62 7.65 -18.18
N ARG A 141 3.88 8.76 -18.39
CA ARG A 141 3.82 9.90 -17.47
C ARG A 141 3.16 9.58 -16.11
N THR A 142 2.25 8.61 -16.05
CA THR A 142 1.54 8.22 -14.81
C THR A 142 2.29 7.15 -14.01
N ARG A 143 3.28 6.48 -14.62
CA ARG A 143 4.03 5.35 -14.06
C ARG A 143 4.62 5.61 -12.68
N ASN A 144 5.23 6.78 -12.47
CA ASN A 144 5.92 7.11 -11.21
C ASN A 144 5.07 7.92 -10.24
N SER A 145 3.74 7.92 -10.42
CA SER A 145 2.81 8.72 -9.60
C SER A 145 2.00 7.89 -8.62
N TYR A 146 2.30 6.61 -8.47
CA TYR A 146 1.63 5.71 -7.52
C TYR A 146 2.28 5.75 -6.14
N TYR A 147 1.45 5.61 -5.12
CA TYR A 147 1.80 5.57 -3.71
C TYR A 147 1.07 4.42 -3.04
N VAL A 148 1.77 3.68 -2.19
CA VAL A 148 1.15 2.74 -1.27
C VAL A 148 0.86 3.46 0.05
N ASN A 149 -0.34 3.22 0.58
CA ASN A 149 -0.85 3.88 1.77
C ASN A 149 -1.25 2.83 2.81
N ILE A 150 -0.79 3.00 4.05
CA ILE A 150 -1.12 2.13 5.18
C ILE A 150 -1.74 2.99 6.28
N GLN A 151 -2.87 2.55 6.82
CA GLN A 151 -3.48 3.13 8.01
C GLN A 151 -3.31 2.15 9.18
N THR A 152 -2.82 2.65 10.30
CA THR A 152 -2.66 1.89 11.54
C THR A 152 -3.73 2.27 12.58
N ASP A 153 -3.87 1.47 13.63
CA ASP A 153 -4.69 1.76 14.81
C ASP A 153 -4.01 2.77 15.74
N GLY A 154 -3.75 3.97 15.21
CA GLY A 154 -3.18 5.09 15.93
C GLY A 154 -4.24 6.01 16.55
N PRO A 155 -3.81 6.97 17.40
CA PRO A 155 -4.71 7.93 18.05
C PRO A 155 -5.35 8.92 17.06
N VAL A 156 -4.69 9.17 15.92
CA VAL A 156 -5.16 10.11 14.90
C VAL A 156 -5.67 9.33 13.69
N GLU A 157 -6.96 9.44 13.37
CA GLU A 157 -7.55 8.68 12.28
C GLU A 157 -7.15 9.18 10.89
N THR A 158 -6.65 10.42 10.78
CA THR A 158 -6.18 11.00 9.51
C THR A 158 -4.73 10.63 9.20
N ASP A 159 -4.04 9.96 10.13
CA ASP A 159 -2.68 9.48 9.92
C ASP A 159 -2.65 8.39 8.84
N LEU A 160 -1.75 8.60 7.90
CA LEU A 160 -1.53 7.71 6.77
C LEU A 160 -0.02 7.55 6.56
N TRP A 161 0.44 6.33 6.56
CA TRP A 161 1.81 6.00 6.21
C TRP A 161 1.88 5.85 4.69
N GLN A 162 2.71 6.66 4.04
CA GLN A 162 2.78 6.70 2.59
C GLN A 162 4.19 6.39 2.10
N HIS A 163 4.28 5.61 1.03
CA HIS A 163 5.53 5.38 0.31
C HIS A 163 5.28 5.44 -1.20
N ARG A 164 6.19 6.08 -1.93
CA ARG A 164 6.09 6.19 -3.39
C ARG A 164 6.53 4.88 -4.05
N LEU A 165 5.78 4.42 -5.05
CA LEU A 165 6.16 3.25 -5.83
C LEU A 165 7.08 3.66 -6.98
N TYR A 166 8.21 2.99 -7.09
CA TYR A 166 9.17 3.17 -8.18
C TYR A 166 9.22 1.91 -9.01
N PHE A 167 8.81 2.03 -10.28
CA PHE A 167 8.81 0.90 -11.20
C PHE A 167 10.13 0.83 -11.96
N ARG A 168 10.70 -0.37 -12.09
CA ARG A 168 12.00 -0.57 -12.76
C ARG A 168 11.85 -1.02 -14.19
N ARG A 169 10.88 -1.91 -14.43
CA ARG A 169 10.51 -2.31 -15.79
C ARG A 169 9.89 -1.11 -16.51
N GLU A 170 9.97 -1.07 -17.83
CA GLU A 170 9.22 -0.12 -18.68
C GLU A 170 8.43 -0.86 -19.77
N ASP A 171 8.63 -2.17 -19.90
CA ASP A 171 7.99 -3.06 -20.87
C ASP A 171 6.56 -3.46 -20.49
N GLY A 172 6.03 -2.92 -19.40
CA GLY A 172 4.70 -3.24 -18.89
C GLY A 172 4.58 -4.66 -18.31
N GLY A 173 5.68 -5.36 -18.04
CA GLY A 173 5.66 -6.66 -17.39
C GLY A 173 5.49 -6.60 -15.88
N TRP A 174 5.25 -7.76 -15.26
CA TRP A 174 5.11 -7.86 -13.81
C TRP A 174 6.45 -7.65 -13.10
N GLU A 175 6.42 -6.97 -11.96
CA GLU A 175 7.59 -6.83 -11.09
C GLU A 175 7.20 -6.90 -9.61
N ASP A 176 8.12 -7.42 -8.82
CA ASP A 176 8.01 -7.45 -7.37
C ASP A 176 8.75 -6.24 -6.78
N ILE A 177 8.05 -5.47 -5.96
CA ILE A 177 8.55 -4.31 -5.22
C ILE A 177 8.55 -4.66 -3.73
N TYR A 178 9.68 -4.44 -3.07
CA TYR A 178 9.85 -4.68 -1.64
C TYR A 178 10.15 -3.34 -0.98
N ILE A 179 9.38 -2.99 0.04
CA ILE A 179 9.48 -1.70 0.73
C ILE A 179 9.65 -1.99 2.22
N PRO A 180 10.77 -1.60 2.84
CA PRO A 180 10.89 -1.66 4.29
C PRO A 180 9.80 -0.84 4.96
N PHE A 181 9.13 -1.39 5.98
CA PHE A 181 8.10 -0.63 6.71
C PHE A 181 8.65 0.67 7.35
N ASP A 182 9.96 0.72 7.63
CA ASP A 182 10.65 1.91 8.17
C ASP A 182 10.84 3.04 7.15
N GLU A 183 10.66 2.78 5.85
CA GLU A 183 10.79 3.80 4.81
C GLU A 183 9.48 4.55 4.55
N PHE A 184 8.37 4.10 5.13
CA PHE A 184 7.09 4.81 5.03
C PHE A 184 7.14 6.12 5.81
N VAL A 185 6.65 7.18 5.17
CA VAL A 185 6.56 8.51 5.77
C VAL A 185 5.18 8.72 6.34
N LEU A 186 5.10 9.18 7.59
CA LEU A 186 3.82 9.56 8.19
C LEU A 186 3.33 10.88 7.59
N THR A 187 2.11 10.85 7.05
CA THR A 187 1.40 12.03 6.58
C THR A 187 0.05 12.18 7.29
N ASN A 188 -0.40 13.43 7.38
CA ASN A 188 -1.70 13.78 7.91
C ASN A 188 -2.40 14.68 6.89
N THR A 189 -3.57 14.28 6.40
CA THR A 189 -4.33 15.08 5.42
C THR A 189 -3.51 15.45 4.17
N GLY A 190 -2.57 14.59 3.77
CA GLY A 190 -1.70 14.80 2.60
C GLY A 190 -0.46 15.66 2.85
N GLU A 191 -0.24 16.13 4.08
CA GLU A 191 0.97 16.84 4.48
C GLU A 191 1.88 15.92 5.31
N VAL A 192 3.21 16.05 5.14
CA VAL A 192 4.16 15.26 5.93
C VAL A 192 4.08 15.71 7.39
N SER A 193 3.87 14.75 8.30
CA SER A 193 3.84 15.05 9.72
C SER A 193 5.19 15.58 10.19
N GLN A 194 5.18 16.68 10.96
CA GLN A 194 6.40 17.20 11.59
C GLN A 194 6.94 16.27 12.68
N GLN A 195 6.06 15.48 13.30
CA GLN A 195 6.41 14.48 14.30
C GLN A 195 6.38 13.10 13.63
N GLN A 196 7.57 12.62 13.23
CA GLN A 196 7.71 11.25 12.74
C GLN A 196 7.79 10.32 13.95
N MET A 197 6.83 9.39 14.02
CA MET A 197 6.83 8.28 14.97
C MET A 197 7.20 6.98 14.25
N THR A 198 7.23 5.86 14.96
CA THR A 198 7.36 4.55 14.32
C THR A 198 5.98 4.02 13.96
N MET A 199 5.85 3.39 12.80
CA MET A 199 4.61 2.74 12.38
C MET A 199 4.17 1.68 13.39
N PHE A 200 2.91 1.72 13.80
CA PHE A 200 2.33 0.72 14.71
C PHE A 200 1.99 -0.57 13.95
N ARG A 201 3.00 -1.40 13.72
CA ARG A 201 2.95 -2.58 12.85
C ARG A 201 2.10 -3.72 13.41
N GLU A 202 1.85 -3.72 14.71
CA GLU A 202 1.01 -4.67 15.41
C GLU A 202 -0.47 -4.53 15.04
N ARG A 203 -0.86 -3.36 14.49
CA ARG A 203 -2.26 -3.03 14.21
C ARG A 203 -2.45 -2.29 12.89
N LEU A 204 -2.12 -2.94 11.78
CA LEU A 204 -2.52 -2.46 10.46
C LEU A 204 -4.03 -2.59 10.27
N ARG A 205 -4.70 -1.47 9.98
CA ARG A 205 -6.15 -1.41 9.73
C ARG A 205 -6.47 -1.54 8.25
N THR A 206 -5.81 -0.74 7.40
CA THR A 206 -6.10 -0.72 5.96
C THR A 206 -4.84 -0.52 5.14
N ILE A 207 -4.84 -1.08 3.93
CA ILE A 207 -3.80 -0.90 2.93
C ILE A 207 -4.48 -0.47 1.63
N GLY A 208 -3.88 0.47 0.92
CA GLY A 208 -4.38 0.97 -0.34
C GLY A 208 -3.28 1.44 -1.26
N ILE A 209 -3.65 1.69 -2.51
CA ILE A 209 -2.78 2.33 -3.49
C ILE A 209 -3.53 3.52 -4.06
N SER A 210 -2.82 4.64 -4.19
CA SER A 210 -3.33 5.85 -4.83
C SER A 210 -2.38 6.33 -5.91
N ILE A 211 -2.92 7.03 -6.90
CA ILE A 211 -2.16 7.81 -7.86
C ILE A 211 -2.40 9.30 -7.58
N LEU A 212 -1.32 10.08 -7.56
CA LEU A 212 -1.35 11.53 -7.28
C LEU A 212 -0.79 12.31 -8.48
N GLY A 213 -1.64 13.12 -9.11
CA GLY A 213 -1.30 14.00 -10.22
C GLY A 213 -1.24 15.48 -9.85
N GLY A 214 -2.03 15.90 -8.84
CA GLY A 214 -2.22 17.30 -8.44
C GLY A 214 -0.94 18.11 -8.28
N ASN A 215 0.07 17.53 -7.61
CA ASN A 215 1.29 18.24 -7.22
C ASN A 215 2.37 18.17 -8.29
N SER A 216 2.28 17.18 -9.17
CA SER A 216 3.30 16.82 -10.15
C SER A 216 2.91 17.21 -11.57
N GLY A 217 1.69 17.74 -11.79
CA GLY A 217 1.20 18.06 -13.12
C GLY A 217 0.99 16.82 -13.98
N VAL A 218 0.69 15.68 -13.36
CA VAL A 218 0.53 14.40 -14.06
C VAL A 218 -0.94 14.17 -14.39
N GLU A 219 -1.23 14.07 -15.68
CA GLU A 219 -2.54 13.76 -16.26
C GLU A 219 -2.44 12.60 -17.24
N GLY A 220 -3.60 12.01 -17.54
CA GLY A 220 -3.76 10.99 -18.57
C GLY A 220 -4.24 9.64 -18.03
N PRO A 221 -4.36 8.64 -18.92
CA PRO A 221 -4.82 7.31 -18.55
C PRO A 221 -3.79 6.62 -17.67
N TYR A 222 -4.27 5.97 -16.63
CA TYR A 222 -3.46 5.20 -15.70
C TYR A 222 -4.01 3.78 -15.58
N GLU A 223 -3.10 2.81 -15.43
CA GLU A 223 -3.44 1.41 -15.21
C GLU A 223 -2.36 0.76 -14.35
N LEU A 224 -2.80 0.10 -13.29
CA LEU A 224 -1.98 -0.69 -12.39
C LEU A 224 -2.64 -2.06 -12.19
N GLY A 225 -1.94 -3.12 -12.60
CA GLY A 225 -2.23 -4.48 -12.20
C GLY A 225 -1.66 -4.76 -10.81
N ILE A 226 -2.45 -5.39 -9.94
CA ILE A 226 -2.09 -5.81 -8.60
C ILE A 226 -2.41 -7.30 -8.46
N ASP A 227 -1.37 -8.12 -8.32
CA ASP A 227 -1.52 -9.55 -8.06
C ASP A 227 -1.66 -9.81 -6.56
N SER A 228 -0.71 -9.31 -5.76
CA SER A 228 -0.68 -9.57 -4.33
C SER A 228 0.03 -8.48 -3.54
N ILE A 229 -0.40 -8.30 -2.28
CA ILE A 229 0.31 -7.52 -1.26
C ILE A 229 0.53 -8.40 -0.03
N ARG A 230 1.79 -8.52 0.39
CA ARG A 230 2.23 -9.43 1.46
C ARG A 230 3.19 -8.73 2.42
N ALA A 231 3.22 -9.15 3.68
CA ALA A 231 4.31 -8.87 4.60
C ALA A 231 5.31 -10.02 4.56
N VAL A 232 6.59 -9.70 4.42
CA VAL A 232 7.66 -10.70 4.24
C VAL A 232 8.95 -10.31 4.99
N ASN A 233 9.87 -11.25 5.14
CA ASN A 233 11.18 -11.04 5.76
C ASN A 233 12.33 -11.19 4.76
N GLU A 234 13.57 -10.95 5.20
CA GLU A 234 14.76 -10.96 4.32
C GLU A 234 14.92 -12.30 3.58
N GLU A 235 14.57 -13.41 4.23
CA GLU A 235 14.62 -14.76 3.69
C GLU A 235 13.68 -14.98 2.49
N ASP A 236 12.61 -14.19 2.37
CA ASP A 236 11.62 -14.28 1.29
C ASP A 236 11.91 -13.32 0.14
N VAL A 237 12.86 -12.40 0.33
CA VAL A 237 13.26 -11.41 -0.68
C VAL A 237 14.34 -12.04 -1.57
N PRO A 238 14.15 -12.07 -2.90
CA PRO A 238 15.17 -12.51 -3.83
C PRO A 238 16.53 -11.84 -3.58
N SER A 239 17.60 -12.63 -3.62
CA SER A 239 18.95 -12.19 -3.20
C SER A 239 19.50 -10.98 -3.97
N ASP A 240 19.06 -10.79 -5.22
CA ASP A 240 19.37 -9.63 -6.07
C ASP A 240 18.76 -8.32 -5.56
N HIS A 241 17.57 -8.40 -4.95
CA HIS A 241 16.93 -7.28 -4.25
C HIS A 241 17.61 -6.98 -2.92
N ALA A 242 17.83 -7.99 -2.07
CA ALA A 242 18.43 -7.81 -0.74
C ALA A 242 19.89 -7.30 -0.80
N ARG A 243 20.63 -7.61 -1.88
CA ARG A 243 22.00 -7.12 -2.08
C ARG A 243 22.04 -5.63 -2.39
N ARG A 244 21.04 -5.10 -3.11
CA ARG A 244 20.99 -3.69 -3.51
C ARG A 244 20.57 -2.76 -2.39
N GLU A 245 19.63 -3.17 -1.53
CA GLU A 245 19.30 -2.40 -0.32
C GLU A 245 20.51 -2.23 0.61
N ARG A 246 21.31 -3.30 0.76
CA ARG A 246 22.56 -3.23 1.53
C ARG A 246 23.57 -2.27 0.91
N THR A 247 23.59 -2.12 -0.41
CA THR A 247 24.43 -1.13 -1.10
C THR A 247 23.92 0.29 -0.86
N VAL A 248 22.62 0.56 -1.08
CA VAL A 248 22.02 1.89 -0.85
C VAL A 248 22.22 2.35 0.60
N ARG A 249 22.01 1.46 1.58
CA ARG A 249 22.26 1.78 3.00
C ARG A 249 23.74 2.03 3.30
N ARG A 250 24.66 1.30 2.66
CA ARG A 250 26.11 1.54 2.81
C ARG A 250 26.51 2.88 2.22
N ASP A 251 25.97 3.24 1.08
CA ASP A 251 26.27 4.50 0.40
C ASP A 251 25.71 5.68 1.20
N ALA A 252 24.48 5.58 1.73
CA ALA A 252 23.91 6.60 2.63
C ALA A 252 24.72 6.77 3.93
N VAL A 253 25.20 5.68 4.54
CA VAL A 253 26.08 5.73 5.73
C VAL A 253 27.46 6.29 5.40
N GLY A 254 28.00 5.98 4.21
CA GLY A 254 29.25 6.54 3.70
C GLY A 254 29.18 8.05 3.48
N GLU A 255 28.07 8.53 2.91
CA GLU A 255 27.80 9.94 2.68
C GLU A 255 27.62 10.72 3.99
N THR A 256 26.92 10.13 4.98
CA THR A 256 26.76 10.70 6.32
C THR A 256 28.11 10.81 7.06
N ARG A 257 29.01 9.83 6.92
CA ARG A 257 30.38 9.89 7.47
C ARG A 257 31.25 10.91 6.72
N GLY A 258 31.14 11.01 5.40
CA GLY A 258 31.84 12.01 4.59
C GLY A 258 31.46 13.45 4.96
N MET A 259 30.18 13.68 5.26
CA MET A 259 29.67 14.99 5.69
C MET A 259 30.15 15.37 7.10
N SER A 260 30.26 14.39 8.02
CA SER A 260 30.82 14.59 9.36
C SER A 260 32.33 14.91 9.34
N ILE A 261 33.09 14.34 8.39
CA ILE A 261 34.53 14.62 8.23
C ILE A 261 34.76 16.01 7.63
N LYS A 262 33.95 16.43 6.65
CA LYS A 262 34.05 17.79 6.06
C LYS A 262 33.72 18.90 7.07
N CYS A 263 32.70 18.74 7.92
CA CYS A 263 32.38 19.70 8.98
C CYS A 263 33.49 19.88 10.03
N ARG A 264 34.46 18.95 10.13
CA ARG A 264 35.59 19.06 11.06
C ARG A 264 36.82 19.72 10.44
N ALA A 265 36.89 19.79 9.11
CA ALA A 265 38.01 20.40 8.38
C ALA A 265 37.85 21.92 8.15
N GLU A 266 36.64 22.47 8.27
CA GLU A 266 36.37 23.92 8.14
C GLU A 266 36.44 24.69 9.48
N LYS A 267 37.01 24.09 10.53
CA LYS A 267 37.16 24.71 11.86
C LYS A 267 38.60 24.78 12.39
N ILE A 268 39.59 24.77 11.50
CA ILE A 268 41.00 25.04 11.86
C ILE A 268 41.50 26.24 11.07
#